data_AF-A0A930ZCW4-F1
#
_entry.id   AF-A0A930ZCW4-F1
#
_cell.length_a   1.000
_cell.length_b   1.000
_cell.length_c   1.000
_cell.angle_alpha   90.00
_cell.angle_beta   90.00
_cell.angle_gamma   90.00
#
_symmetry.space_group_name_H-M   'P 1'
#
loop_
_entity.id
_entity.type
_entity.pdbx_description
1 polymer ?
#
loop_
_entity_poly.entity_id
_entity_poly.type
_entity_poly.pdbx_seq_one_letter_code
_entity_poly.pdbx_strand_id
1 'polypeptide(L)'
;MTVKEEKALAIVRRLKQKDFIAYLAGGCVRDRILGVEPKDYDIVTDARPEVVQRMFERTIAVGARFGVIVVIIEGDHFEVATFRADAPYLDGRRPSSVRFGTIEEDARRRDFTIGGMYLDPDHGKVIDLVGGIRDLRAGIIRAIGNVDERFEEDHLRLLRAIRFAARLGFAIDPATWTAIKRAAPRIGSVSAERIGEELVMILTEGGAARGLDQSVESGLAQVILPEVLPLIGCEQPANFHPEGDVYTHTRLMLSMLPAGCTETLAFGVLFHDIAKPQTRAEVDGKVTYYGHTEQGAEVAANALHRLRRSRFVQERVAYLVRYHLRLTMAPRMRPATLKRMLTEDGFEELLELSRIDTLASSSFMGFYHFCRRAMAQLGEHRRRPRPLIGGDDLIAMGFIPGPEFKTILKDVEDQQLDGTIDNHQAAIDYVRDRYRPPPPRDQF
;
A
#
# COMPACT_ATOMS: atom_id res chain seq x y z
N MET A 1 -11.49 -26.79 -8.63
CA MET A 1 -10.11 -26.63 -9.10
C MET A 1 -10.15 -25.54 -10.15
N THR A 2 -9.32 -24.51 -10.03
CA THR A 2 -9.40 -23.35 -10.93
C THR A 2 -8.51 -23.57 -12.15
N VAL A 3 -8.76 -22.81 -13.22
CA VAL A 3 -7.96 -22.90 -14.45
C VAL A 3 -6.48 -22.61 -14.16
N LYS A 4 -6.18 -21.64 -13.29
CA LYS A 4 -4.82 -21.30 -12.89
C LYS A 4 -4.15 -22.44 -12.10
N GLU A 5 -4.92 -23.10 -11.23
CA GLU A 5 -4.44 -24.29 -10.52
C GLU A 5 -4.10 -25.43 -11.48
N GLU A 6 -4.97 -25.72 -12.45
CA GLU A 6 -4.73 -26.77 -13.46
C GLU A 6 -3.44 -26.54 -14.24
N LYS A 7 -3.17 -25.29 -14.61
CA LYS A 7 -1.92 -24.88 -15.27
C LYS A 7 -0.69 -25.10 -14.37
N ALA A 8 -0.77 -24.73 -13.09
CA ALA A 8 0.30 -24.99 -12.12
C ALA A 8 0.56 -26.51 -11.97
N LEU A 9 -0.50 -27.30 -11.90
CA LEU A 9 -0.40 -28.77 -11.84
C LEU A 9 0.21 -29.36 -13.12
N ALA A 10 -0.10 -28.79 -14.29
CA ALA A 10 0.51 -29.21 -15.55
C ALA A 10 2.03 -28.97 -15.57
N ILE A 11 2.50 -27.85 -15.01
CA ILE A 11 3.94 -27.57 -14.85
C ILE A 11 4.59 -28.64 -13.96
N VAL A 12 4.01 -28.92 -12.78
CA VAL A 12 4.51 -29.95 -11.86
C VAL A 12 4.58 -31.32 -12.54
N ARG A 13 3.50 -31.73 -13.23
CA ARG A 13 3.45 -33.01 -13.94
C ARG A 13 4.49 -33.11 -15.04
N ARG A 14 4.73 -32.04 -15.80
CA ARG A 14 5.74 -32.01 -16.87
C ARG A 14 7.15 -32.17 -16.32
N LEU A 15 7.45 -31.55 -15.17
CA LEU A 15 8.72 -31.73 -14.47
C LEU A 15 8.89 -33.19 -14.02
N LYS A 16 7.87 -33.76 -13.40
CA LYS A 16 7.88 -35.17 -12.96
C LYS A 16 8.01 -36.18 -14.09
N GLN A 17 7.40 -35.92 -15.25
CA GLN A 17 7.56 -36.75 -16.47
C GLN A 17 9.00 -36.78 -17.01
N LYS A 18 9.85 -35.87 -16.54
CA LYS A 18 11.29 -35.81 -16.85
C LYS A 18 12.14 -36.23 -15.65
N ASP A 19 11.55 -36.99 -14.73
CA ASP A 19 12.18 -37.57 -13.55
C ASP A 19 12.71 -36.53 -12.53
N PHE A 20 12.18 -35.29 -12.57
CA PHE A 20 12.44 -34.29 -11.55
C PHE A 20 11.43 -34.37 -10.41
N ILE A 21 11.87 -34.04 -9.20
CA ILE A 21 11.02 -33.80 -8.06
C ILE A 21 10.36 -32.43 -8.26
N ALA A 22 9.03 -32.34 -8.12
CA ALA A 22 8.32 -31.08 -8.20
C ALA A 22 7.08 -31.06 -7.30
N TYR A 23 6.87 -29.95 -6.59
CA TYR A 23 5.76 -29.74 -5.66
C TYR A 23 5.22 -28.32 -5.75
N LEU A 24 3.98 -28.13 -5.29
CA LEU A 24 3.50 -26.80 -4.93
C LEU A 24 4.07 -26.43 -3.55
N ALA A 25 4.39 -25.15 -3.32
CA ALA A 25 5.01 -24.68 -2.08
C ALA A 25 4.44 -23.35 -1.58
N GLY A 26 4.80 -22.99 -0.35
CA GLY A 26 4.60 -21.63 0.16
C GLY A 26 3.13 -21.28 0.41
N GLY A 27 2.74 -20.08 -0.01
CA GLY A 27 1.43 -19.50 0.32
C GLY A 27 0.27 -20.34 -0.19
N CYS A 28 0.39 -20.92 -1.38
CA CYS A 28 -0.68 -21.71 -1.99
C CYS A 28 -1.02 -22.98 -1.22
N VAL A 29 -0.02 -23.62 -0.60
CA VAL A 29 -0.22 -24.81 0.23
C VAL A 29 -0.95 -24.43 1.52
N ARG A 30 -0.51 -23.37 2.19
CA ARG A 30 -1.16 -22.84 3.38
C ARG A 30 -2.62 -22.47 3.11
N ASP A 31 -2.86 -21.68 2.07
CA ASP A 31 -4.19 -21.17 1.74
C ASP A 31 -5.14 -22.33 1.42
N ARG A 32 -4.66 -23.32 0.66
CA ARG A 32 -5.43 -24.54 0.37
C ARG A 32 -5.79 -25.35 1.63
N ILE A 33 -4.87 -25.48 2.59
CA ILE A 33 -5.16 -26.16 3.87
C ILE A 33 -6.19 -25.37 4.69
N LEU A 34 -6.18 -24.03 4.60
CA LEU A 34 -7.19 -23.16 5.22
C LEU A 34 -8.53 -23.11 4.47
N GLY A 35 -8.67 -23.83 3.35
CA GLY A 35 -9.86 -23.78 2.50
C GLY A 35 -10.03 -22.46 1.74
N VAL A 36 -8.96 -21.66 1.64
CA VAL A 36 -8.92 -20.41 0.89
C VAL A 36 -8.31 -20.69 -0.48
N GLU A 37 -8.94 -20.17 -1.52
CA GLU A 37 -8.40 -20.29 -2.88
C GLU A 37 -7.08 -19.50 -3.02
N PRO A 38 -5.97 -20.14 -3.40
CA PRO A 38 -4.72 -19.44 -3.65
C PRO A 38 -4.81 -18.47 -4.83
N LYS A 39 -4.28 -17.26 -4.66
CA LYS A 39 -4.17 -16.29 -5.77
C LYS A 39 -3.02 -16.64 -6.71
N ASP A 40 -1.92 -17.11 -6.15
CA ASP A 40 -0.69 -17.44 -6.86
C ASP A 40 -0.21 -18.84 -6.46
N TYR A 41 0.50 -19.50 -7.37
CA TYR A 41 0.96 -20.87 -7.20
C TYR A 41 2.48 -20.91 -7.41
N ASP A 42 3.19 -21.11 -6.30
CA ASP A 42 4.64 -21.29 -6.31
C ASP A 42 4.96 -22.77 -6.48
N ILE A 43 5.87 -23.07 -7.40
CA ILE A 43 6.33 -24.42 -7.71
C ILE A 43 7.79 -24.53 -7.30
N VAL A 44 8.14 -25.62 -6.63
CA VAL A 44 9.52 -25.95 -6.28
C VAL A 44 9.95 -27.25 -6.92
N THR A 45 11.22 -27.34 -7.32
CA THR A 45 11.76 -28.51 -8.01
C THR A 45 13.25 -28.71 -7.77
N ASP A 46 13.80 -29.89 -7.99
CA ASP A 46 15.25 -30.12 -8.09
C ASP A 46 15.81 -29.83 -9.51
N ALA A 47 14.94 -29.52 -10.49
CA ALA A 47 15.36 -29.09 -11.81
C ALA A 47 16.07 -27.72 -11.75
N ARG A 48 17.25 -27.64 -12.35
CA ARG A 48 18.01 -26.38 -12.44
C ARG A 48 17.33 -25.35 -13.35
N PRO A 49 17.57 -24.04 -13.15
CA PRO A 49 16.94 -22.98 -13.95
C PRO A 49 17.09 -23.18 -15.46
N GLU A 50 18.26 -23.61 -15.92
CA GLU A 50 18.54 -23.82 -17.35
C GLU A 50 17.78 -25.03 -17.93
N VAL A 51 17.39 -25.98 -17.09
CA VAL A 51 16.55 -27.11 -17.47
C VAL A 51 15.10 -26.65 -17.57
N VAL A 52 14.61 -25.89 -16.57
CA VAL A 52 13.26 -25.31 -16.58
C VAL A 52 13.07 -24.43 -17.82
N GLN A 53 14.01 -23.54 -18.11
CA GLN A 53 13.94 -22.66 -19.29
C GLN A 53 13.87 -23.41 -20.62
N ARG A 54 14.56 -24.56 -20.74
CA ARG A 54 14.50 -25.39 -21.95
C ARG A 54 13.23 -26.25 -22.02
N MET A 55 12.59 -26.51 -20.88
CA MET A 55 11.42 -27.36 -20.80
C MET A 55 10.12 -26.66 -21.19
N PHE A 56 10.06 -25.33 -21.03
CA PHE A 56 8.87 -24.51 -21.27
C PHE A 56 9.13 -23.46 -22.36
N GLU A 57 8.14 -23.26 -23.24
CA GLU A 57 8.28 -22.39 -24.41
C GLU A 57 8.47 -20.91 -24.05
N ARG A 58 7.73 -20.42 -23.05
CA ARG A 58 7.78 -19.03 -22.59
C ARG A 58 8.22 -18.98 -21.14
N THR A 59 9.43 -18.46 -20.92
CA THR A 59 10.00 -18.28 -19.59
C THR A 59 10.66 -16.90 -19.45
N ILE A 60 10.64 -16.36 -18.23
CA ILE A 60 11.38 -15.16 -17.85
C ILE A 60 12.36 -15.52 -16.75
N ALA A 61 13.63 -15.23 -16.97
CA ALA A 61 14.70 -15.40 -15.98
C ALA A 61 14.65 -14.30 -14.92
N VAL A 62 13.63 -14.31 -14.08
CA VAL A 62 13.52 -13.39 -12.93
C VAL A 62 14.40 -13.92 -11.80
N GLY A 63 15.68 -13.59 -11.85
CA GLY A 63 16.62 -14.02 -10.81
C GLY A 63 17.07 -15.48 -10.96
N ALA A 64 17.40 -15.92 -12.17
CA ALA A 64 18.02 -17.23 -12.41
C ALA A 64 19.27 -17.49 -11.54
N ARG A 65 20.02 -16.43 -11.21
CA ARG A 65 21.12 -16.46 -10.21
C ARG A 65 20.70 -16.92 -8.81
N PHE A 66 19.42 -16.82 -8.48
CA PHE A 66 18.80 -17.22 -7.21
C PHE A 66 17.95 -18.48 -7.32
N GLY A 67 17.98 -19.15 -8.48
CA GLY A 67 17.26 -20.39 -8.73
C GLY A 67 15.79 -20.22 -9.11
N VAL A 68 15.33 -19.03 -9.52
CA VAL A 68 13.91 -18.79 -9.85
C VAL A 68 13.74 -18.49 -11.33
N ILE A 69 12.75 -19.13 -11.95
CA ILE A 69 12.29 -18.92 -13.33
C ILE A 69 10.78 -18.71 -13.30
N VAL A 70 10.28 -17.68 -13.99
CA VAL A 70 8.84 -17.52 -14.22
C VAL A 70 8.46 -18.26 -15.48
N VAL A 71 7.53 -19.21 -15.38
CA VAL A 71 6.94 -19.91 -16.52
C VAL A 71 5.61 -19.24 -16.87
N ILE A 72 5.39 -18.99 -18.17
CA ILE A 72 4.17 -18.31 -18.65
C ILE A 72 3.32 -19.28 -19.44
N ILE A 73 2.06 -19.47 -19.03
CA ILE A 73 1.07 -20.29 -19.74
C ILE A 73 -0.16 -19.44 -20.01
N GLU A 74 -0.40 -19.11 -21.29
CA GLU A 74 -1.56 -18.31 -21.74
C GLU A 74 -1.71 -16.97 -21.00
N GLY A 75 -0.58 -16.33 -20.66
CA GLY A 75 -0.55 -15.06 -19.94
C GLY A 75 -0.52 -15.17 -18.42
N ASP A 76 -0.80 -16.35 -17.84
CA ASP A 76 -0.62 -16.59 -16.41
C ASP A 76 0.85 -16.83 -16.08
N HIS A 77 1.33 -16.23 -14.99
CA HIS A 77 2.71 -16.32 -14.52
C HIS A 77 2.81 -17.29 -13.33
N PHE A 78 3.79 -18.19 -13.37
CA PHE A 78 4.06 -19.17 -12.32
C PHE A 78 5.54 -19.14 -11.94
N GLU A 79 5.83 -18.96 -10.65
CA GLU A 79 7.21 -19.00 -10.15
C GLU A 79 7.64 -20.46 -9.95
N VAL A 80 8.68 -20.87 -10.68
CA VAL A 80 9.34 -22.18 -10.53
C VAL A 80 10.71 -21.97 -9.91
N ALA A 81 10.88 -22.39 -8.67
CA ALA A 81 12.10 -22.25 -7.90
C ALA A 81 12.83 -23.60 -7.74
N THR A 82 14.12 -23.64 -8.03
CA THR A 82 14.96 -24.79 -7.71
C THR A 82 15.19 -24.85 -6.19
N PHE A 83 15.11 -26.04 -5.59
CA PHE A 83 15.45 -26.26 -4.19
C PHE A 83 16.83 -25.71 -3.90
N ARG A 84 16.95 -25.01 -2.77
CA ARG A 84 18.21 -24.38 -2.39
C ARG A 84 18.47 -24.46 -0.90
N ALA A 85 19.74 -24.48 -0.56
CA ALA A 85 20.25 -24.20 0.77
C ALA A 85 20.81 -22.77 0.79
N ASP A 86 20.59 -22.05 1.88
CA ASP A 86 21.20 -20.74 2.06
C ASP A 86 22.70 -20.91 2.33
N ALA A 87 23.52 -20.13 1.60
CA ALA A 87 24.90 -19.84 1.99
C ALA A 87 24.89 -18.64 2.97
N PRO A 88 25.96 -18.40 3.76
CA PRO A 88 25.98 -17.29 4.69
C PRO A 88 25.67 -15.95 3.98
N TYR A 89 24.74 -15.19 4.57
CA TYR A 89 24.36 -13.86 4.10
C TYR A 89 25.49 -12.88 4.46
N LEU A 90 26.16 -12.31 3.46
CA LEU A 90 27.22 -11.32 3.68
C LEU A 90 26.67 -9.90 3.89
N ASP A 91 25.43 -9.63 3.45
CA ASP A 91 24.84 -8.28 3.42
C ASP A 91 23.41 -8.19 3.98
N GLY A 92 22.88 -9.25 4.58
CA GLY A 92 21.52 -9.30 5.13
C GLY A 92 20.40 -9.17 4.08
N ARG A 93 20.71 -9.29 2.78
CA ARG A 93 19.76 -9.15 1.67
C ARG A 93 19.64 -10.42 0.85
N ARG A 94 20.76 -11.01 0.42
CA ARG A 94 20.79 -12.24 -0.39
C ARG A 94 22.04 -13.06 -0.09
N PRO A 95 21.97 -14.40 -0.16
CA PRO A 95 23.17 -15.22 -0.10
C PRO A 95 24.07 -14.89 -1.30
N SER A 96 25.38 -14.82 -1.07
CA SER A 96 26.39 -14.46 -2.08
C SER A 96 26.47 -15.48 -3.24
N SER A 97 26.01 -16.70 -2.98
CA SER A 97 25.78 -17.76 -3.96
C SER A 97 24.62 -18.63 -3.48
N VAL A 98 23.89 -19.23 -4.41
CA VAL A 98 22.85 -20.22 -4.09
C VAL A 98 23.41 -21.60 -4.34
N ARG A 99 23.38 -22.45 -3.32
CA ARG A 99 23.66 -23.88 -3.47
C ARG A 99 22.34 -24.60 -3.71
N PHE A 100 22.19 -25.23 -4.86
CA PHE A 100 21.04 -26.11 -5.10
C PHE A 100 21.09 -27.30 -4.13
N GLY A 101 19.94 -27.62 -3.56
CA GLY A 101 19.84 -28.47 -2.37
C GLY A 101 18.65 -29.42 -2.40
N THR A 102 18.33 -30.00 -1.26
CA THR A 102 17.17 -30.88 -1.10
C THR A 102 15.92 -30.11 -0.62
N ILE A 103 14.77 -30.79 -0.62
CA ILE A 103 13.53 -30.24 -0.05
C ILE A 103 13.66 -29.91 1.45
N GLU A 104 14.43 -30.69 2.21
CA GLU A 104 14.71 -30.45 3.62
C GLU A 104 15.49 -29.14 3.81
N GLU A 105 16.48 -28.90 2.96
CA GLU A 105 17.26 -27.67 2.97
C GLU A 105 16.40 -26.47 2.58
N ASP A 106 15.54 -26.62 1.55
CA ASP A 106 14.59 -25.59 1.14
C ASP A 106 13.58 -25.25 2.24
N ALA A 107 13.12 -26.26 2.98
CA ALA A 107 12.18 -26.08 4.08
C ALA A 107 12.85 -25.29 5.22
N ARG A 108 14.08 -25.65 5.56
CA ARG A 108 14.82 -25.07 6.70
C ARG A 108 15.19 -23.61 6.49
N ARG A 109 15.39 -23.15 5.25
CA ARG A 109 15.74 -21.75 4.95
C ARG A 109 14.55 -20.78 4.90
N ARG A 110 13.31 -21.29 4.95
CA ARG A 110 12.12 -20.45 4.87
C ARG A 110 11.92 -19.71 6.19
N ASP A 111 11.14 -18.63 6.12
CA ASP A 111 11.02 -17.71 7.26
C ASP A 111 10.26 -18.35 8.42
N PHE A 112 9.09 -18.92 8.13
CA PHE A 112 8.13 -19.42 9.12
C PHE A 112 7.62 -20.81 8.77
N THR A 113 7.29 -21.60 9.78
CA THR A 113 6.85 -23.02 9.65
C THR A 113 5.68 -23.16 8.68
N ILE A 114 4.69 -22.26 8.77
CA ILE A 114 3.51 -22.22 7.89
C ILE A 114 3.82 -21.91 6.42
N GLY A 115 5.04 -21.47 6.09
CA GLY A 115 5.53 -21.27 4.73
C GLY A 115 6.41 -22.40 4.21
N GLY A 116 6.82 -23.33 5.09
CA GLY A 116 7.73 -24.45 4.83
C GLY A 116 7.02 -25.78 4.53
N MET A 117 5.79 -25.71 4.01
CA MET A 117 5.01 -26.88 3.61
C MET A 117 4.96 -27.02 2.09
N TYR A 118 4.85 -28.25 1.62
CA TYR A 118 4.77 -28.61 0.21
C TYR A 118 3.58 -29.51 -0.04
N LEU A 119 3.00 -29.43 -1.25
CA LEU A 119 1.92 -30.30 -1.66
C LEU A 119 2.35 -31.11 -2.89
N ASP A 120 2.27 -32.43 -2.76
CA ASP A 120 2.32 -33.35 -3.89
C ASP A 120 0.92 -33.45 -4.52
N PRO A 121 0.71 -32.90 -5.73
CA PRO A 121 -0.61 -32.89 -6.33
C PRO A 121 -1.08 -34.25 -6.84
N ASP A 122 -0.18 -35.21 -7.07
CA ASP A 122 -0.57 -36.52 -7.61
C ASP A 122 -1.22 -37.39 -6.53
N HIS A 123 -0.76 -37.23 -5.29
CA HIS A 123 -1.26 -38.01 -4.13
C HIS A 123 -2.10 -37.17 -3.16
N GLY A 124 -2.22 -35.86 -3.40
CA GLY A 124 -2.84 -34.92 -2.45
C GLY A 124 -2.12 -34.86 -1.10
N LYS A 125 -0.86 -35.29 -1.04
CA LYS A 125 -0.09 -35.43 0.20
C LYS A 125 0.64 -34.14 0.53
N VAL A 126 0.38 -33.60 1.72
CA VAL A 126 1.17 -32.48 2.25
C VAL A 126 2.44 -33.02 2.90
N ILE A 127 3.58 -32.48 2.48
CA ILE A 127 4.90 -32.75 3.06
C ILE A 127 5.23 -31.58 4.00
N ASP A 128 5.40 -31.89 5.28
CA ASP A 128 5.73 -30.93 6.32
C ASP A 128 6.96 -31.42 7.09
N LEU A 129 8.06 -30.68 6.92
CA LEU A 129 9.37 -31.02 7.49
C LEU A 129 9.74 -30.11 8.68
N VAL A 130 8.87 -29.15 9.01
CA VAL A 130 9.16 -28.06 9.97
C VAL A 130 8.05 -27.84 10.99
N GLY A 131 6.98 -28.64 10.95
CA GLY A 131 5.83 -28.53 11.85
C GLY A 131 4.83 -27.45 11.46
N GLY A 132 4.82 -27.05 10.18
CA GLY A 132 3.92 -26.04 9.64
C GLY A 132 2.45 -26.38 9.78
N ILE A 133 2.04 -27.65 9.65
CA ILE A 133 0.64 -28.07 9.78
C ILE A 133 0.14 -27.86 11.21
N ARG A 134 0.98 -28.19 12.20
CA ARG A 134 0.65 -28.02 13.62
C ARG A 134 0.46 -26.54 13.93
N ASP A 135 1.41 -25.70 13.52
CA ASP A 135 1.36 -24.26 13.79
C ASP A 135 0.23 -23.57 13.00
N LEU A 136 -0.05 -24.02 11.78
CA LEU A 136 -1.18 -23.55 10.98
C LEU A 136 -2.53 -23.82 11.68
N ARG A 137 -2.72 -25.04 12.21
CA ARG A 137 -3.93 -25.40 12.98
C ARG A 137 -4.04 -24.64 14.29
N ALA A 138 -2.91 -24.33 14.93
CA ALA A 138 -2.87 -23.57 16.17
C ALA A 138 -2.98 -22.04 15.96
N GLY A 139 -2.94 -21.56 14.71
CA GLY A 139 -2.94 -20.14 14.41
C GLY A 139 -1.66 -19.44 14.89
N ILE A 140 -0.49 -20.05 14.66
CA ILE A 140 0.81 -19.57 15.16
C ILE A 140 1.76 -19.21 14.01
N ILE A 141 2.38 -18.04 14.10
CA ILE A 141 3.56 -17.65 13.32
C ILE A 141 4.81 -17.99 14.12
N ARG A 142 5.56 -19.00 13.66
CA ARG A 142 6.80 -19.49 14.29
C ARG A 142 7.93 -19.47 13.29
N ALA A 143 9.06 -18.87 13.65
CA ALA A 143 10.27 -18.91 12.83
C ALA A 143 10.87 -20.33 12.75
N ILE A 144 11.43 -20.69 11.59
CA ILE A 144 12.06 -22.01 11.39
C ILE A 144 13.50 -21.99 11.92
N GLY A 145 13.82 -22.98 12.76
CA GLY A 145 15.17 -23.15 13.32
C GLY A 145 15.44 -22.25 14.52
N ASN A 146 16.68 -21.80 14.67
CA ASN A 146 17.07 -20.84 15.70
C ASN A 146 16.55 -19.44 15.33
N VAL A 147 15.79 -18.81 16.24
CA VAL A 147 15.13 -17.52 15.98
C VAL A 147 16.10 -16.36 15.80
N ASP A 148 17.23 -16.35 16.51
CA ASP A 148 18.24 -15.30 16.40
C ASP A 148 18.97 -15.41 15.06
N GLU A 149 19.48 -16.60 14.73
CA GLU A 149 20.14 -16.84 13.43
C GLU A 149 19.19 -16.52 12.26
N ARG A 150 17.92 -16.93 12.36
CA ARG A 150 16.90 -16.71 11.33
C ARG A 150 16.67 -15.22 11.02
N PHE A 151 16.77 -14.34 12.02
CA PHE A 151 16.58 -12.90 11.85
C PHE A 151 17.86 -12.14 11.51
N GLU A 152 19.03 -12.66 11.90
CA GLU A 152 20.33 -12.13 11.45
C GLU A 152 20.55 -12.34 9.95
N GLU A 153 20.02 -13.43 9.38
CA GLU A 153 20.09 -13.71 7.95
C GLU A 153 19.36 -12.66 7.08
N ASP A 154 18.15 -12.25 7.49
CA ASP A 154 17.36 -11.22 6.81
C ASP A 154 16.43 -10.52 7.80
N HIS A 155 16.80 -9.31 8.19
CA HIS A 155 16.03 -8.49 9.12
C HIS A 155 14.63 -8.11 8.57
N LEU A 156 14.35 -8.24 7.27
CA LEU A 156 12.99 -8.02 6.76
C LEU A 156 11.98 -9.05 7.32
N ARG A 157 12.47 -10.22 7.76
CA ARG A 157 11.63 -11.25 8.39
C ARG A 157 10.90 -10.77 9.64
N LEU A 158 11.43 -9.74 10.31
CA LEU A 158 10.77 -9.09 11.45
C LEU A 158 9.40 -8.51 11.04
N LEU A 159 9.37 -7.76 9.93
CA LEU A 159 8.12 -7.19 9.39
C LEU A 159 7.24 -8.24 8.75
N ARG A 160 7.82 -9.25 8.10
CA ARG A 160 7.06 -10.39 7.54
C ARG A 160 6.30 -11.16 8.61
N ALA A 161 6.88 -11.33 9.80
CA ALA A 161 6.21 -11.97 10.93
C ALA A 161 4.94 -11.19 11.34
N ILE A 162 5.07 -9.87 11.48
CA ILE A 162 3.96 -8.96 11.78
C ILE A 162 2.90 -9.03 10.68
N ARG A 163 3.31 -8.93 9.42
CA ARG A 163 2.39 -9.02 8.28
C ARG A 163 1.59 -10.32 8.29
N PHE A 164 2.25 -11.46 8.44
CA PHE A 164 1.55 -12.74 8.45
C PHE A 164 0.63 -12.88 9.68
N ALA A 165 1.07 -12.43 10.85
CA ALA A 165 0.26 -12.45 12.06
C ALA A 165 -0.98 -11.55 11.92
N ALA A 166 -0.83 -10.34 11.38
CA ALA A 166 -1.91 -9.40 11.11
C ALA A 166 -2.90 -9.95 10.09
N ARG A 167 -2.40 -10.34 8.90
CA ARG A 167 -3.22 -10.82 7.78
C ARG A 167 -4.01 -12.08 8.10
N LEU A 168 -3.39 -13.04 8.79
CA LEU A 168 -4.02 -14.34 9.09
C LEU A 168 -4.79 -14.33 10.41
N GLY A 169 -4.66 -13.28 11.23
CA GLY A 169 -5.21 -13.28 12.57
C GLY A 169 -4.44 -14.18 13.55
N PHE A 170 -3.22 -14.62 13.22
CA PHE A 170 -2.45 -15.61 13.99
C PHE A 170 -1.61 -14.97 15.09
N ALA A 171 -1.40 -15.66 16.21
CA ALA A 171 -0.47 -15.24 17.25
C ALA A 171 0.98 -15.46 16.80
N ILE A 172 1.91 -14.63 17.26
CA ILE A 172 3.35 -14.87 17.08
C ILE A 172 3.82 -15.73 18.25
N ASP A 173 4.56 -16.80 17.96
CA ASP A 173 5.16 -17.66 18.99
C ASP A 173 6.01 -16.84 19.98
N PRO A 174 5.96 -17.10 21.31
CA PRO A 174 6.66 -16.29 22.31
C PRO A 174 8.17 -16.14 22.09
N ALA A 175 8.87 -17.20 21.66
CA ALA A 175 10.30 -17.13 21.38
C ALA A 175 10.58 -16.27 20.15
N THR A 176 9.77 -16.46 19.09
CA THR A 176 9.80 -15.64 17.88
C THR A 176 9.53 -14.16 18.20
N TRP A 177 8.53 -13.86 19.03
CA TRP A 177 8.18 -12.49 19.43
C TRP A 177 9.28 -11.81 20.25
N THR A 178 9.89 -12.54 21.17
CA THR A 178 11.01 -12.03 21.99
C THR A 178 12.22 -11.70 21.12
N ALA A 179 12.53 -12.56 20.14
CA ALA A 179 13.58 -12.31 19.18
C ALA A 179 13.28 -11.10 18.27
N ILE A 180 12.02 -10.91 17.85
CA ILE A 180 11.61 -9.72 17.09
C ILE A 180 11.90 -8.45 17.89
N LYS A 181 11.47 -8.39 19.16
CA LYS A 181 11.72 -7.23 20.04
C LYS A 181 13.20 -6.91 20.19
N ARG A 182 14.03 -7.94 20.39
CA ARG A 182 15.48 -7.79 20.52
C ARG A 182 16.13 -7.29 19.23
N ALA A 183 15.68 -7.79 18.07
CA ALA A 183 16.25 -7.46 16.76
C ALA A 183 15.67 -6.20 16.12
N ALA A 184 14.59 -5.63 16.67
CA ALA A 184 13.89 -4.48 16.08
C ALA A 184 14.80 -3.30 15.67
N PRO A 185 15.81 -2.88 16.46
CA PRO A 185 16.71 -1.81 16.04
C PRO A 185 17.51 -2.11 14.75
N ARG A 186 17.73 -3.39 14.43
CA ARG A 186 18.48 -3.82 13.25
C ARG A 186 17.69 -3.72 11.95
N ILE A 187 16.39 -3.47 12.00
CA ILE A 187 15.56 -3.29 10.79
C ILE A 187 16.08 -2.16 9.90
N GLY A 188 16.77 -1.16 10.47
CA GLY A 188 17.38 -0.06 9.72
C GLY A 188 18.50 -0.48 8.75
N SER A 189 19.01 -1.72 8.85
CA SER A 189 19.94 -2.29 7.86
C SER A 189 19.24 -2.70 6.55
N VAL A 190 17.92 -2.85 6.57
CA VAL A 190 17.13 -3.20 5.38
C VAL A 190 16.90 -1.95 4.55
N SER A 191 17.03 -2.09 3.22
CA SER A 191 16.73 -1.01 2.28
C SER A 191 15.30 -0.47 2.46
N ALA A 192 15.14 0.84 2.40
CA ALA A 192 13.86 1.49 2.63
C ALA A 192 12.77 1.07 1.62
N GLU A 193 13.14 0.70 0.40
CA GLU A 193 12.23 0.14 -0.62
C GLU A 193 11.51 -1.12 -0.11
N ARG A 194 12.28 -2.08 0.42
CA ARG A 194 11.76 -3.35 0.96
C ARG A 194 10.90 -3.12 2.21
N ILE A 195 11.30 -2.19 3.07
CA ILE A 195 10.49 -1.80 4.24
C ILE A 195 9.17 -1.19 3.76
N GLY A 196 9.21 -0.30 2.77
CA GLY A 196 8.04 0.32 2.18
C GLY A 196 7.09 -0.68 1.54
N GLU A 197 7.60 -1.65 0.78
CA GLU A 197 6.81 -2.75 0.21
C GLU A 197 6.12 -3.59 1.30
N GLU A 198 6.83 -3.96 2.36
CA GLU A 198 6.28 -4.76 3.45
C GLU A 198 5.23 -3.98 4.25
N LEU A 199 5.44 -2.68 4.48
CA LEU A 199 4.46 -1.78 5.10
C LEU A 199 3.18 -1.64 4.28
N VAL A 200 3.30 -1.51 2.94
CA VAL A 200 2.12 -1.52 2.06
C VAL A 200 1.33 -2.80 2.29
N MET A 201 1.98 -3.96 2.25
CA MET A 201 1.28 -5.23 2.43
C MET A 201 0.66 -5.37 3.83
N ILE A 202 1.33 -4.90 4.90
CA ILE A 202 0.76 -4.86 6.26
C ILE A 202 -0.54 -4.03 6.29
N LEU A 203 -0.58 -2.89 5.58
CA LEU A 203 -1.73 -2.00 5.59
C LEU A 203 -2.85 -2.45 4.63
N THR A 204 -2.53 -3.15 3.54
CA THR A 204 -3.50 -3.46 2.48
C THR A 204 -3.99 -4.91 2.46
N GLU A 205 -3.26 -5.88 3.03
CA GLU A 205 -3.66 -7.30 2.95
C GLU A 205 -4.72 -7.70 4.01
N GLY A 206 -5.07 -6.78 4.92
CA GLY A 206 -5.99 -7.01 6.03
C GLY A 206 -5.29 -7.10 7.39
N GLY A 207 -5.97 -6.66 8.45
CA GLY A 207 -5.40 -6.62 9.80
C GLY A 207 -4.48 -5.42 10.08
N ALA A 208 -4.60 -4.33 9.30
CA ALA A 208 -3.71 -3.16 9.37
C ALA A 208 -3.56 -2.58 10.79
N ALA A 209 -4.66 -2.46 11.55
CA ALA A 209 -4.64 -1.99 12.93
C ALA A 209 -3.74 -2.86 13.83
N ARG A 210 -3.88 -4.19 13.71
CA ARG A 210 -3.05 -5.14 14.44
C ARG A 210 -1.58 -5.09 14.00
N GLY A 211 -1.34 -4.88 12.71
CA GLY A 211 0.01 -4.69 12.17
C GLY A 211 0.69 -3.45 12.74
N LEU A 212 -0.05 -2.33 12.86
CA LEU A 212 0.42 -1.11 13.51
C LEU A 212 0.76 -1.36 14.99
N ASP A 213 -0.14 -2.00 15.74
CA ASP A 213 0.07 -2.31 17.16
C ASP A 213 1.31 -3.16 17.37
N GLN A 214 1.45 -4.25 16.61
CA GLN A 214 2.60 -5.12 16.71
C GLN A 214 3.89 -4.38 16.31
N SER A 215 3.83 -3.42 15.38
CA SER A 215 4.99 -2.61 15.01
C SER A 215 5.41 -1.66 16.13
N VAL A 216 4.45 -1.08 16.85
CA VAL A 216 4.68 -0.23 18.03
C VAL A 216 5.21 -1.07 19.20
N GLU A 217 4.51 -2.15 19.55
CA GLU A 217 4.84 -3.02 20.68
C GLU A 217 6.20 -3.70 20.53
N SER A 218 6.60 -4.01 19.31
CA SER A 218 7.87 -4.68 19.01
C SER A 218 9.09 -3.76 19.04
N GLY A 219 8.90 -2.43 18.97
CA GLY A 219 10.02 -1.51 18.80
C GLY A 219 10.37 -1.21 17.34
N LEU A 220 9.65 -1.76 16.36
CA LEU A 220 9.94 -1.56 14.93
C LEU A 220 9.48 -0.19 14.44
N ALA A 221 8.35 0.32 14.94
CA ALA A 221 7.80 1.62 14.56
C ALA A 221 8.80 2.76 14.82
N GLN A 222 9.62 2.67 15.86
CA GLN A 222 10.66 3.64 16.22
C GLN A 222 11.66 3.87 15.08
N VAL A 223 11.89 2.86 14.24
CA VAL A 223 12.84 2.94 13.13
C VAL A 223 12.13 3.24 11.82
N ILE A 224 11.00 2.58 11.55
CA ILE A 224 10.38 2.62 10.21
C ILE A 224 9.26 3.66 10.07
N LEU A 225 8.54 3.94 11.14
CA LEU A 225 7.37 4.83 11.19
C LEU A 225 7.35 5.62 12.51
N PRO A 226 8.42 6.35 12.89
CA PRO A 226 8.47 7.06 14.17
C PRO A 226 7.37 8.12 14.32
N GLU A 227 6.82 8.60 13.20
CA GLU A 227 5.77 9.61 13.15
C GLU A 227 4.47 9.18 13.83
N VAL A 228 4.21 7.87 13.97
CA VAL A 228 2.98 7.34 14.59
C VAL A 228 3.07 7.29 16.12
N LEU A 229 4.27 7.35 16.69
CA LEU A 229 4.47 7.22 18.14
C LEU A 229 3.89 8.39 18.94
N PRO A 230 4.02 9.66 18.52
CA PRO A 230 3.41 10.79 19.21
C PRO A 230 1.88 10.79 19.22
N LEU A 231 1.22 9.94 18.43
CA LEU A 231 -0.24 9.81 18.45
C LEU A 231 -0.74 9.16 19.76
N ILE A 232 0.10 8.34 20.38
CA ILE A 232 -0.22 7.60 21.62
C ILE A 232 -0.34 8.61 22.77
N GLY A 233 -1.50 8.68 23.40
CA GLY A 233 -1.80 9.62 24.46
C GLY A 233 -2.10 11.05 23.98
N CYS A 234 -2.19 11.30 22.68
CA CYS A 234 -2.66 12.58 22.16
C CYS A 234 -4.19 12.65 22.30
N GLU A 235 -4.68 13.10 23.46
CA GLU A 235 -6.11 13.21 23.76
C GLU A 235 -6.84 14.12 22.78
N GLN A 236 -8.11 13.81 22.51
CA GLN A 236 -9.01 14.54 21.63
C GLN A 236 -10.33 14.93 22.33
N PRO A 237 -11.05 15.95 21.84
CA PRO A 237 -12.34 16.34 22.43
C PRO A 237 -13.40 15.23 22.32
N ALA A 238 -13.88 14.74 23.46
CA ALA A 238 -14.77 13.58 23.56
C ALA A 238 -16.13 13.74 22.85
N ASN A 239 -16.56 14.97 22.58
CA ASN A 239 -17.80 15.26 21.86
C ASN A 239 -17.70 14.96 20.35
N PHE A 240 -16.48 14.94 19.80
CA PHE A 240 -16.22 14.56 18.42
C PHE A 240 -15.51 13.21 18.32
N HIS A 241 -14.68 12.90 19.33
CA HIS A 241 -13.82 11.72 19.39
C HIS A 241 -14.09 10.92 20.67
N PRO A 242 -15.26 10.25 20.80
CA PRO A 242 -15.58 9.44 21.97
C PRO A 242 -14.66 8.21 22.13
N GLU A 243 -13.97 7.81 21.07
CA GLU A 243 -13.05 6.68 21.01
C GLU A 243 -11.74 6.90 21.76
N GLY A 244 -11.34 8.14 22.02
CA GLY A 244 -10.16 8.49 22.81
C GLY A 244 -9.08 9.26 22.05
N ASP A 245 -7.84 8.81 22.19
CA ASP A 245 -6.67 9.49 21.62
C ASP A 245 -6.53 9.30 20.10
N VAL A 246 -5.66 10.10 19.48
CA VAL A 246 -5.42 10.07 18.02
C VAL A 246 -4.95 8.68 17.56
N TYR A 247 -4.17 7.97 18.38
CA TYR A 247 -3.71 6.61 18.06
C TYR A 247 -4.87 5.62 18.01
N THR A 248 -5.78 5.66 18.99
CA THR A 248 -6.98 4.81 19.05
C THR A 248 -7.91 5.09 17.87
N HIS A 249 -8.12 6.36 17.53
CA HIS A 249 -8.87 6.77 16.34
C HIS A 249 -8.27 6.21 15.05
N THR A 250 -6.96 6.41 14.85
CA THR A 250 -6.23 5.91 13.67
C THR A 250 -6.33 4.39 13.58
N ARG A 251 -6.21 3.66 14.71
CA ARG A 251 -6.38 2.20 14.75
C ARG A 251 -7.78 1.76 14.36
N LEU A 252 -8.82 2.44 14.85
CA LEU A 252 -10.20 2.13 14.48
C LEU A 252 -10.41 2.31 12.97
N MET A 253 -9.91 3.40 12.40
CA MET A 253 -9.98 3.62 10.96
C MET A 253 -9.22 2.54 10.16
N LEU A 254 -8.01 2.17 10.59
CA LEU A 254 -7.25 1.09 9.96
C LEU A 254 -7.96 -0.27 10.05
N SER A 255 -8.77 -0.50 11.09
CA SER A 255 -9.56 -1.74 11.23
C SER A 255 -10.74 -1.82 10.24
N MET A 256 -11.18 -0.67 9.73
CA MET A 256 -12.26 -0.56 8.74
C MET A 256 -11.77 -0.60 7.29
N LEU A 257 -10.45 -0.60 7.05
CA LEU A 257 -9.90 -0.70 5.70
C LEU A 257 -10.25 -2.07 5.07
N PRO A 258 -10.80 -2.09 3.85
CA PRO A 258 -11.02 -3.35 3.15
C PRO A 258 -9.69 -3.95 2.71
N ALA A 259 -9.58 -5.29 2.78
CA ALA A 259 -8.45 -6.00 2.20
C ALA A 259 -8.38 -5.74 0.68
N GLY A 260 -7.19 -5.43 0.18
CA GLY A 260 -6.96 -5.03 -1.21
C GLY A 260 -7.26 -3.56 -1.50
N CYS A 261 -7.41 -2.71 -0.47
CA CYS A 261 -7.45 -1.27 -0.67
C CYS A 261 -6.19 -0.74 -1.35
N THR A 262 -6.28 0.44 -1.97
CA THR A 262 -5.13 1.10 -2.58
C THR A 262 -4.11 1.49 -1.52
N GLU A 263 -2.82 1.46 -1.87
CA GLU A 263 -1.77 1.91 -0.95
C GLU A 263 -1.93 3.39 -0.55
N THR A 264 -2.49 4.21 -1.43
CA THR A 264 -2.75 5.63 -1.21
C THR A 264 -3.86 5.85 -0.18
N LEU A 265 -4.95 5.07 -0.22
CA LEU A 265 -5.99 5.13 0.81
C LEU A 265 -5.46 4.62 2.16
N ALA A 266 -4.72 3.50 2.16
CA ALA A 266 -4.12 2.94 3.37
C ALA A 266 -3.21 3.92 4.10
N PHE A 267 -2.26 4.54 3.38
CA PHE A 267 -1.41 5.58 3.95
C PHE A 267 -2.18 6.87 4.26
N GLY A 268 -3.19 7.22 3.47
CA GLY A 268 -4.09 8.34 3.76
C GLY A 268 -4.76 8.19 5.13
N VAL A 269 -5.28 6.99 5.43
CA VAL A 269 -5.84 6.66 6.76
C VAL A 269 -4.76 6.73 7.84
N LEU A 270 -3.60 6.13 7.64
CA LEU A 270 -2.51 6.14 8.64
C LEU A 270 -2.06 7.56 9.00
N PHE A 271 -2.03 8.47 8.00
CA PHE A 271 -1.42 9.78 8.16
C PHE A 271 -2.39 10.96 8.32
N HIS A 272 -3.72 10.77 8.17
CA HIS A 272 -4.68 11.90 8.12
C HIS A 272 -4.55 12.88 9.30
N ASP A 273 -4.29 12.35 10.49
CA ASP A 273 -4.15 13.10 11.75
C ASP A 273 -2.73 13.10 12.33
N ILE A 274 -1.72 12.70 11.53
CA ILE A 274 -0.35 12.49 12.01
C ILE A 274 0.28 13.72 12.68
N ALA A 275 -0.19 14.92 12.31
CA ALA A 275 0.33 16.19 12.82
C ALA A 275 -0.48 16.79 13.98
N LYS A 276 -1.55 16.13 14.46
CA LYS A 276 -2.31 16.60 15.64
C LYS A 276 -1.40 16.79 16.87
N PRO A 277 -0.47 15.87 17.21
CA PRO A 277 0.41 16.08 18.36
C PRO A 277 1.25 17.37 18.28
N GLN A 278 1.76 17.70 17.10
CA GLN A 278 2.64 18.85 16.86
C GLN A 278 1.88 20.18 16.76
N THR A 279 0.59 20.13 16.43
CA THR A 279 -0.30 21.30 16.28
C THR A 279 -1.25 21.49 17.46
N ARG A 280 -1.17 20.63 18.49
CA ARG A 280 -2.02 20.71 19.66
C ARG A 280 -1.80 22.04 20.37
N ALA A 281 -2.85 22.84 20.46
CA ALA A 281 -2.89 24.09 21.21
C ALA A 281 -4.14 24.16 22.09
N GLU A 282 -4.05 24.87 23.21
CA GLU A 282 -5.20 25.17 24.04
C GLU A 282 -5.60 26.64 23.83
N VAL A 283 -6.82 26.87 23.35
CA VAL A 283 -7.37 28.20 23.09
C VAL A 283 -8.71 28.28 23.81
N ASP A 284 -8.86 29.25 24.71
CA ASP A 284 -10.07 29.46 25.53
C ASP A 284 -10.54 28.19 26.28
N GLY A 285 -9.58 27.42 26.81
CA GLY A 285 -9.85 26.17 27.54
C GLY A 285 -10.30 25.00 26.66
N LYS A 286 -10.16 25.12 25.33
CA LYS A 286 -10.45 24.05 24.36
C LYS A 286 -9.19 23.62 23.63
N VAL A 287 -9.02 22.31 23.50
CA VAL A 287 -7.95 21.72 22.68
C VAL A 287 -8.29 21.92 21.20
N THR A 288 -7.33 22.40 20.43
CA THR A 288 -7.42 22.68 19.00
C THR A 288 -6.20 22.12 18.27
N TYR A 289 -6.34 21.89 16.96
CA TYR A 289 -5.29 21.35 16.09
C TYR A 289 -5.22 22.13 14.77
N TYR A 290 -5.20 23.46 14.85
CA TYR A 290 -5.19 24.28 13.64
C TYR A 290 -3.94 24.03 12.81
N GLY A 291 -4.12 23.79 11.49
CA GLY A 291 -3.03 23.53 10.56
C GLY A 291 -2.52 22.07 10.52
N HIS A 292 -3.11 21.14 11.28
CA HIS A 292 -2.69 19.73 11.24
C HIS A 292 -2.86 19.10 9.85
N THR A 293 -3.82 19.56 9.06
CA THR A 293 -4.04 19.09 7.69
C THR A 293 -2.86 19.43 6.77
N GLU A 294 -2.38 20.67 6.82
CA GLU A 294 -1.26 21.15 6.01
C GLU A 294 0.06 20.51 6.46
N GLN A 295 0.34 20.56 7.76
CA GLN A 295 1.56 19.97 8.33
C GLN A 295 1.56 18.45 8.19
N GLY A 296 0.42 17.79 8.39
CA GLY A 296 0.27 16.34 8.24
C GLY A 296 0.56 15.88 6.82
N ALA A 297 0.12 16.64 5.82
CA ALA A 297 0.42 16.33 4.42
C ALA A 297 1.93 16.39 4.11
N GLU A 298 2.66 17.33 4.72
CA GLU A 298 4.12 17.41 4.60
C GLU A 298 4.82 16.25 5.30
N VAL A 299 4.39 15.92 6.52
CA VAL A 299 4.90 14.76 7.27
C VAL A 299 4.70 13.47 6.49
N ALA A 300 3.49 13.26 5.95
CA ALA A 300 3.16 12.08 5.15
C ALA A 300 4.03 11.96 3.90
N ALA A 301 4.18 13.05 3.14
CA ALA A 301 5.01 13.07 1.94
C ALA A 301 6.49 12.74 2.26
N ASN A 302 7.03 13.30 3.34
CA ASN A 302 8.41 13.04 3.77
C ASN A 302 8.62 11.60 4.23
N ALA A 303 7.67 11.04 5.01
CA ALA A 303 7.72 9.64 5.44
C ALA A 303 7.68 8.69 4.23
N LEU A 304 6.78 8.94 3.26
CA LEU A 304 6.66 8.13 2.05
C LEU A 304 7.85 8.28 1.11
N HIS A 305 8.47 9.46 1.06
CA HIS A 305 9.72 9.65 0.35
C HIS A 305 10.85 8.83 0.97
N ARG A 306 10.98 8.85 2.31
CA ARG A 306 11.94 8.02 3.06
C ARG A 306 11.72 6.53 2.80
N LEU A 307 10.47 6.09 2.72
CA LEU A 307 10.06 4.72 2.37
C LEU A 307 10.11 4.40 0.86
N ARG A 308 10.64 5.33 0.04
CA ARG A 308 10.85 5.15 -1.40
C ARG A 308 9.57 4.80 -2.18
N ARG A 309 8.42 5.28 -1.70
CA ARG A 309 7.16 5.18 -2.45
C ARG A 309 7.19 6.13 -3.66
N SER A 310 6.42 5.81 -4.69
CA SER A 310 6.40 6.59 -5.93
C SER A 310 5.94 8.03 -5.70
N ARG A 311 6.33 8.96 -6.58
CA ARG A 311 5.90 10.37 -6.49
C ARG A 311 4.38 10.50 -6.52
N PHE A 312 3.72 9.69 -7.35
CA PHE A 312 2.25 9.61 -7.40
C PHE A 312 1.66 9.28 -6.03
N VAL A 313 2.21 8.29 -5.32
CA VAL A 313 1.73 7.90 -3.99
C VAL A 313 1.94 9.02 -2.98
N GLN A 314 3.13 9.64 -2.97
CA GLN A 314 3.43 10.76 -2.08
C GLN A 314 2.45 11.92 -2.27
N GLU A 315 2.22 12.33 -3.52
CA GLU A 315 1.30 13.42 -3.87
C GLU A 315 -0.16 13.09 -3.55
N ARG A 316 -0.60 11.86 -3.86
CA ARG A 316 -1.97 11.42 -3.58
C ARG A 316 -2.23 11.34 -2.08
N VAL A 317 -1.32 10.78 -1.28
CA VAL A 317 -1.48 10.72 0.17
C VAL A 317 -1.46 12.14 0.77
N ALA A 318 -0.54 13.01 0.35
CA ALA A 318 -0.51 14.39 0.79
C ALA A 318 -1.83 15.13 0.48
N TYR A 319 -2.42 14.89 -0.70
CA TYR A 319 -3.75 15.39 -1.05
C TYR A 319 -4.83 14.86 -0.10
N LEU A 320 -4.86 13.56 0.16
CA LEU A 320 -5.83 12.94 1.06
C LEU A 320 -5.75 13.52 2.48
N VAL A 321 -4.55 13.59 3.04
CA VAL A 321 -4.29 14.14 4.38
C VAL A 321 -4.67 15.62 4.45
N ARG A 322 -4.27 16.43 3.46
CA ARG A 322 -4.56 17.87 3.44
C ARG A 322 -6.06 18.18 3.38
N TYR A 323 -6.83 17.36 2.67
CA TYR A 323 -8.22 17.68 2.38
C TYR A 323 -9.23 16.79 3.10
N HIS A 324 -8.83 15.95 4.05
CA HIS A 324 -9.73 14.98 4.70
C HIS A 324 -10.95 15.63 5.37
N LEU A 325 -10.81 16.86 5.89
CA LEU A 325 -11.93 17.63 6.48
C LEU A 325 -12.78 18.40 5.46
N ARG A 326 -12.36 18.46 4.19
CA ARG A 326 -12.95 19.36 3.17
C ARG A 326 -14.42 19.08 2.89
N LEU A 327 -14.86 17.83 3.06
CA LEU A 327 -16.26 17.44 2.83
C LEU A 327 -17.25 18.14 3.77
N THR A 328 -16.80 18.54 4.97
CA THR A 328 -17.62 19.30 5.93
C THR A 328 -18.12 20.63 5.35
N MET A 329 -17.38 21.20 4.40
CA MET A 329 -17.71 22.45 3.72
C MET A 329 -18.52 22.27 2.43
N ALA A 330 -18.65 21.04 1.93
CA ALA A 330 -19.27 20.77 0.62
C ALA A 330 -20.68 21.36 0.46
N PRO A 331 -21.60 21.29 1.45
CA PRO A 331 -22.94 21.89 1.32
C PRO A 331 -22.95 23.42 1.22
N ARG A 332 -21.85 24.09 1.58
CA ARG A 332 -21.69 25.55 1.55
C ARG A 332 -20.88 26.04 0.36
N MET A 333 -20.36 25.14 -0.48
CA MET A 333 -19.57 25.51 -1.64
C MET A 333 -20.46 26.08 -2.76
N ARG A 334 -19.92 27.03 -3.52
CA ARG A 334 -20.50 27.45 -4.80
C ARG A 334 -20.57 26.26 -5.78
N PRO A 335 -21.55 26.19 -6.70
CA PRO A 335 -21.69 25.10 -7.67
C PRO A 335 -20.40 24.75 -8.44
N ALA A 336 -19.71 25.71 -9.08
CA ALA A 336 -18.40 25.47 -9.71
C ALA A 336 -17.37 24.87 -8.75
N THR A 337 -17.25 25.41 -7.53
CA THR A 337 -16.29 24.91 -6.53
C THR A 337 -16.59 23.47 -6.15
N LEU A 338 -17.87 23.15 -5.90
CA LEU A 338 -18.31 21.79 -5.59
C LEU A 338 -18.04 20.86 -6.77
N LYS A 339 -18.45 21.24 -7.99
CA LYS A 339 -18.20 20.44 -9.20
C LYS A 339 -16.71 20.18 -9.41
N ARG A 340 -15.86 21.20 -9.28
CA ARG A 340 -14.40 21.04 -9.34
C ARG A 340 -13.93 19.98 -8.35
N MET A 341 -14.30 20.15 -7.07
CA MET A 341 -13.93 19.23 -5.99
C MET A 341 -14.33 17.78 -6.32
N LEU A 342 -15.56 17.55 -6.77
CA LEU A 342 -16.09 16.22 -7.08
C LEU A 342 -15.43 15.55 -8.31
N THR A 343 -14.79 16.34 -9.17
CA THR A 343 -14.10 15.88 -10.39
C THR A 343 -12.57 15.82 -10.24
N GLU A 344 -12.03 16.17 -9.07
CA GLU A 344 -10.61 16.05 -8.78
C GLU A 344 -10.15 14.59 -8.81
N ASP A 345 -8.97 14.37 -9.38
CA ASP A 345 -8.33 13.07 -9.33
C ASP A 345 -8.00 12.70 -7.88
N GLY A 346 -8.48 11.55 -7.41
CA GLY A 346 -8.41 11.11 -6.01
C GLY A 346 -9.58 11.50 -5.11
N PHE A 347 -10.60 12.20 -5.62
CA PHE A 347 -11.77 12.53 -4.80
C PHE A 347 -12.53 11.29 -4.28
N GLU A 348 -12.56 10.18 -5.01
CA GLU A 348 -13.18 8.92 -4.52
C GLU A 348 -12.47 8.37 -3.30
N GLU A 349 -11.13 8.39 -3.28
CA GLU A 349 -10.37 7.98 -2.11
C GLU A 349 -10.55 8.96 -0.96
N LEU A 350 -10.66 10.26 -1.25
CA LEU A 350 -10.95 11.28 -0.23
C LEU A 350 -12.33 11.07 0.41
N LEU A 351 -13.32 10.75 -0.42
CA LEU A 351 -14.68 10.43 0.01
C LEU A 351 -14.70 9.17 0.87
N GLU A 352 -13.93 8.15 0.50
CA GLU A 352 -13.78 6.91 1.28
C GLU A 352 -13.03 7.13 2.59
N LEU A 353 -11.94 7.90 2.59
CA LEU A 353 -11.22 8.31 3.80
C LEU A 353 -12.17 9.01 4.78
N SER A 354 -12.94 10.00 4.30
CA SER A 354 -13.91 10.72 5.12
C SER A 354 -15.05 9.83 5.62
N ARG A 355 -15.47 8.82 4.82
CA ARG A 355 -16.44 7.80 5.23
C ARG A 355 -15.92 7.02 6.43
N ILE A 356 -14.67 6.54 6.36
CA ILE A 356 -14.03 5.75 7.41
C ILE A 356 -13.82 6.61 8.67
N ASP A 357 -13.33 7.84 8.52
CA ASP A 357 -13.11 8.79 9.62
C ASP A 357 -14.41 9.09 10.38
N THR A 358 -15.49 9.35 9.63
CA THR A 358 -16.81 9.58 10.22
C THR A 358 -17.32 8.36 10.98
N LEU A 359 -17.15 7.15 10.43
CA LEU A 359 -17.58 5.92 11.09
C LEU A 359 -16.76 5.58 12.34
N ALA A 360 -15.50 6.00 12.40
CA ALA A 360 -14.62 5.79 13.53
C ALA A 360 -14.83 6.81 14.68
N SER A 361 -15.50 7.94 14.40
CA SER A 361 -15.70 9.05 15.34
C SER A 361 -17.19 9.33 15.62
N SER A 362 -17.78 10.31 14.93
CA SER A 362 -19.12 10.87 15.19
C SER A 362 -20.30 10.09 14.60
N SER A 363 -20.04 9.17 13.66
CA SER A 363 -21.03 8.48 12.81
C SER A 363 -21.94 9.40 11.98
N PHE A 364 -21.68 10.71 11.90
CA PHE A 364 -22.50 11.66 11.13
C PHE A 364 -22.21 11.62 9.62
N MET A 365 -22.92 10.76 8.89
CA MET A 365 -22.70 10.53 7.46
C MET A 365 -23.28 11.61 6.52
N GLY A 366 -23.77 12.74 7.04
CA GLY A 366 -24.49 13.75 6.26
C GLY A 366 -23.68 14.34 5.09
N PHE A 367 -22.42 14.69 5.35
CA PHE A 367 -21.52 15.25 4.33
C PHE A 367 -21.13 14.23 3.26
N TYR A 368 -20.86 12.99 3.67
CA TYR A 368 -20.61 11.88 2.75
C TYR A 368 -21.80 11.66 1.81
N HIS A 369 -23.02 11.55 2.37
CA HIS A 369 -24.22 11.35 1.57
C HIS A 369 -24.53 12.54 0.65
N PHE A 370 -24.26 13.77 1.10
CA PHE A 370 -24.37 14.96 0.25
C PHE A 370 -23.45 14.85 -0.97
N CYS A 371 -22.17 14.56 -0.75
CA CYS A 371 -21.20 14.41 -1.84
C CYS A 371 -21.57 13.26 -2.79
N ARG A 372 -21.98 12.10 -2.25
CA ARG A 372 -22.45 10.95 -3.06
C ARG A 372 -23.63 11.31 -3.95
N ARG A 373 -24.63 12.04 -3.43
CA ARG A 373 -25.77 12.50 -4.23
C ARG A 373 -25.34 13.49 -5.30
N ALA A 374 -24.50 14.46 -4.95
CA ALA A 374 -23.97 15.43 -5.92
C ALA A 374 -23.16 14.76 -7.03
N MET A 375 -22.36 13.73 -6.71
CA MET A 375 -21.65 12.92 -7.70
C MET A 375 -22.59 12.14 -8.62
N ALA A 376 -23.67 11.56 -8.09
CA ALA A 376 -24.66 10.86 -8.89
C ALA A 376 -25.38 11.81 -9.87
N GLN A 377 -25.65 13.05 -9.44
CA GLN A 377 -26.25 14.09 -10.29
C GLN A 377 -25.32 14.56 -11.42
N LEU A 378 -24.00 14.49 -11.24
CA LEU A 378 -23.04 14.85 -12.29
C LEU A 378 -22.99 13.84 -13.45
N GLY A 379 -23.40 12.59 -13.24
CA GLY A 379 -23.50 11.57 -14.32
C GLY A 379 -22.25 11.46 -15.18
N GLU A 380 -22.41 11.54 -16.52
CA GLU A 380 -21.30 11.48 -17.49
C GLU A 380 -20.41 12.74 -17.49
N HIS A 381 -20.89 13.88 -16.95
CA HIS A 381 -20.09 15.11 -16.78
C HIS A 381 -19.08 15.03 -15.64
N ARG A 382 -18.86 13.83 -15.10
CA ARG A 382 -17.90 13.53 -14.05
C ARG A 382 -16.44 13.64 -14.50
N ARG A 383 -16.17 13.45 -15.79
CA ARG A 383 -14.82 13.69 -16.32
C ARG A 383 -14.55 15.18 -16.26
N ARG A 384 -13.47 15.58 -15.57
CA ARG A 384 -12.98 16.96 -15.62
C ARG A 384 -12.89 17.36 -17.10
N PRO A 385 -13.64 18.37 -17.55
CA PRO A 385 -13.69 18.70 -18.95
C PRO A 385 -12.28 19.16 -19.38
N ARG A 386 -11.89 18.87 -20.62
CA ARG A 386 -10.60 19.37 -21.11
C ARG A 386 -10.62 20.90 -21.02
N PRO A 387 -9.55 21.53 -20.51
CA PRO A 387 -9.46 22.98 -20.47
C PRO A 387 -9.78 23.56 -21.84
N LEU A 388 -10.66 24.56 -21.89
CA LEU A 388 -11.03 25.21 -23.16
C LEU A 388 -9.86 26.00 -23.75
N ILE A 389 -8.94 26.46 -22.91
CA ILE A 389 -7.71 27.15 -23.32
C ILE A 389 -6.55 26.71 -22.42
N GLY A 390 -5.32 26.86 -22.91
CA GLY A 390 -4.07 26.60 -22.20
C GLY A 390 -3.15 27.82 -22.13
N GLY A 391 -1.92 27.60 -21.63
CA GLY A 391 -0.91 28.66 -21.56
C GLY A 391 -0.55 29.23 -22.94
N ASP A 392 -0.54 28.39 -23.97
CA ASP A 392 -0.21 28.81 -25.35
C ASP A 392 -1.24 29.80 -25.90
N ASP A 393 -2.53 29.65 -25.55
CA ASP A 393 -3.59 30.60 -25.92
C ASP A 393 -3.38 31.96 -25.23
N LEU A 394 -2.96 31.97 -23.95
CA LEU A 394 -2.62 33.20 -23.24
C LEU A 394 -1.42 33.91 -23.88
N ILE A 395 -0.39 33.15 -24.29
CA ILE A 395 0.76 33.70 -25.02
C ILE A 395 0.32 34.30 -26.35
N ALA A 396 -0.54 33.60 -27.10
CA ALA A 396 -1.09 34.10 -28.37
C ALA A 396 -1.95 35.38 -28.19
N MET A 397 -2.55 35.57 -27.02
CA MET A 397 -3.26 36.80 -26.63
C MET A 397 -2.33 37.92 -26.13
N GLY A 398 -1.01 37.69 -26.08
CA GLY A 398 -0.01 38.69 -25.68
C GLY A 398 0.36 38.69 -24.20
N PHE A 399 -0.11 37.71 -23.41
CA PHE A 399 0.29 37.59 -22.01
C PHE A 399 1.70 37.00 -21.88
N ILE A 400 2.42 37.43 -20.84
CA ILE A 400 3.78 36.95 -20.54
C ILE A 400 3.68 35.81 -19.50
N PRO A 401 4.29 34.63 -19.74
CA PRO A 401 4.27 33.52 -18.79
C PRO A 401 4.67 33.94 -17.38
N GLY A 402 3.81 33.64 -16.40
CA GLY A 402 4.01 34.02 -15.01
C GLY A 402 2.91 33.51 -14.08
N PRO A 403 2.96 33.87 -12.78
CA PRO A 403 1.99 33.39 -11.78
C PRO A 403 0.52 33.68 -12.14
N GLU A 404 0.28 34.77 -12.87
CA GLU A 404 -1.04 35.21 -13.30
C GLU A 404 -1.74 34.23 -14.26
N PHE A 405 -0.98 33.43 -15.02
CA PHE A 405 -1.55 32.39 -15.89
C PHE A 405 -2.41 31.42 -15.09
N LYS A 406 -1.94 31.02 -13.90
CA LYS A 406 -2.69 30.12 -13.02
C LYS A 406 -4.01 30.75 -12.57
N THR A 407 -4.04 32.06 -12.37
CA THR A 407 -5.26 32.79 -11.99
C THR A 407 -6.25 32.85 -13.15
N ILE A 408 -5.79 33.23 -14.35
CA ILE A 408 -6.64 33.36 -15.54
C ILE A 408 -7.20 31.99 -15.97
N LEU A 409 -6.34 30.98 -16.09
CA LEU A 409 -6.76 29.64 -16.49
C LEU A 409 -7.74 29.03 -15.47
N LYS A 410 -7.56 29.33 -14.17
CA LYS A 410 -8.48 28.89 -13.12
C LYS A 410 -9.84 29.60 -13.20
N ASP A 411 -9.86 30.90 -13.53
CA ASP A 411 -11.13 31.64 -13.69
C ASP A 411 -11.92 31.13 -14.89
N VAL A 412 -11.26 30.91 -16.03
CA VAL A 412 -11.88 30.31 -17.22
C VAL A 412 -12.37 28.90 -16.94
N GLU A 413 -11.59 28.09 -16.20
CA GLU A 413 -12.04 26.77 -15.77
C GLU A 413 -13.27 26.85 -14.86
N ASP A 414 -13.34 27.81 -13.93
CA ASP A 414 -14.50 28.00 -13.06
C ASP A 414 -15.76 28.33 -13.89
N GLN A 415 -15.64 29.21 -14.89
CA GLN A 415 -16.73 29.51 -15.84
C GLN A 415 -17.15 28.30 -16.69
N GLN A 416 -16.17 27.53 -17.17
CA GLN A 416 -16.43 26.29 -17.89
C GLN A 416 -17.20 25.28 -17.03
N LEU A 417 -16.85 25.19 -15.75
CA LEU A 417 -17.53 24.29 -14.82
C LEU A 417 -18.94 24.76 -14.47
N ASP A 418 -19.17 26.07 -14.36
CA ASP A 418 -20.50 26.68 -14.19
C ASP A 418 -21.37 26.60 -15.46
N GLY A 419 -20.79 26.21 -16.61
CA GLY A 419 -21.50 26.10 -17.89
C GLY A 419 -21.78 27.44 -18.55
N THR A 420 -21.14 28.52 -18.09
CA THR A 420 -21.24 29.86 -18.70
C THR A 420 -20.36 29.98 -19.95
N ILE A 421 -19.34 29.12 -20.08
CA ILE A 421 -18.46 29.03 -21.24
C ILE A 421 -18.37 27.55 -21.64
N ASP A 422 -18.59 27.23 -22.91
CA ASP A 422 -18.64 25.84 -23.39
C ASP A 422 -17.69 25.55 -24.57
N ASN A 423 -17.02 26.57 -25.12
CA ASN A 423 -16.15 26.44 -26.28
C ASN A 423 -14.90 27.34 -26.21
N HIS A 424 -13.88 27.02 -27.02
CA HIS A 424 -12.58 27.70 -27.06
C HIS A 424 -12.71 29.20 -27.37
N GLN A 425 -13.59 29.59 -28.30
CA GLN A 425 -13.78 31.00 -28.67
C GLN A 425 -14.39 31.81 -27.53
N ALA A 426 -15.43 31.28 -26.88
CA ALA A 426 -16.06 31.94 -25.73
C ALA A 426 -15.08 32.09 -24.55
N ALA A 427 -14.14 31.16 -24.37
CA ALA A 427 -13.08 31.27 -23.38
C ALA A 427 -12.07 32.37 -23.73
N ILE A 428 -11.67 32.51 -25.00
CA ILE A 428 -10.81 33.62 -25.46
C ILE A 428 -11.48 34.97 -25.24
N ASP A 429 -12.76 35.10 -25.61
CA ASP A 429 -13.51 36.35 -25.49
C ASP A 429 -13.65 36.75 -24.01
N TYR A 430 -13.93 35.78 -23.14
CA TYR A 430 -13.97 35.99 -21.69
C TYR A 430 -12.64 36.54 -21.13
N VAL A 431 -11.51 35.98 -21.57
CA VAL A 431 -10.18 36.46 -21.12
C VAL A 431 -9.94 37.88 -21.60
N ARG A 432 -10.25 38.21 -22.87
CA ARG A 432 -10.04 39.54 -23.44
C ARG A 432 -10.88 40.62 -22.77
N ASP A 433 -12.10 40.28 -22.36
CA ASP A 433 -13.01 41.23 -21.70
C ASP A 433 -12.58 41.53 -20.26
N ARG A 434 -11.89 40.60 -19.60
CA ARG A 434 -11.66 40.64 -18.15
C ARG A 434 -10.20 40.85 -17.75
N TYR A 435 -9.26 40.51 -18.63
CA TYR A 435 -7.83 40.60 -18.39
C TYR A 435 -7.15 41.35 -19.53
N ARG A 436 -6.11 42.11 -19.20
CA ARG A 436 -5.29 42.82 -20.19
C ARG A 436 -3.84 42.36 -20.11
N PRO A 437 -3.19 42.07 -21.25
CA PRO A 437 -1.78 41.77 -21.25
C PRO A 437 -0.98 42.98 -20.76
N PRO A 438 0.18 42.76 -20.10
CA PRO A 438 1.05 43.85 -19.70
C PRO A 438 1.53 44.64 -20.93
N PRO A 439 1.79 45.96 -20.80
CA PRO A 439 2.29 46.76 -21.91
C PRO A 439 3.62 46.19 -22.42
N PRO A 440 3.94 46.36 -23.72
CA PRO A 440 5.19 45.90 -24.31
C PRO A 440 6.39 46.47 -23.52
N ARG A 441 7.41 45.64 -23.25
CA ARG A 441 8.61 46.05 -22.51
C ARG A 441 9.48 47.09 -23.23
N ASP A 442 9.13 47.47 -24.46
CA ASP A 442 9.90 48.40 -25.30
C ASP A 442 9.46 49.88 -25.17
N GLN A 443 8.91 50.29 -24.02
CA GLN A 443 8.51 51.69 -23.75
C GLN A 443 9.05 52.28 -22.44
N PHE A 444 10.20 51.82 -21.94
CA PHE A 444 10.96 52.53 -20.90
C PHE A 444 12.45 52.63 -21.23
#